data_AF-A0A432KB76-F1
#
_entry.id   AF-A0A432KB76-F1
#
_cell.length_a   1.000
_cell.length_b   1.000
_cell.length_c   1.000
_cell.angle_alpha   90.00
_cell.angle_beta   90.00
_cell.angle_gamma   90.00
#
_symmetry.space_group_name_H-M   'P 1'
#
loop_
_entity.id
_entity.type
_entity.pdbx_description
1 polymer ?
#
loop_
_entity_poly.entity_id
_entity_poly.type
_entity_poly.pdbx_seq_one_letter_code
_entity_poly.pdbx_strand_id
1 'polypeptide(L)'
;MTIEQRVEAFVKLGNYIQSSIDAQTEEFESLIIKAKVHNPWFYPRFTKYAFQSIAELLTEKSLTEWIAAYPNSFFEESSTKVGVIMAGNIPMVGFHDFLSVLISGKVFKGKLSSQDEHLLPFLAKKLIEIEPAFQSKIEFVPHLLKDFDAVIATGSNNSARYFDYYFGKYPHIIRRNRNSVAILTGNETDSELERLADDVYLYFGLGCRSVSKIFV
;
A
#
# COMPACT_ATOMS: atom_id res chain seq x y z
N MET A 1 16.22 14.33 4.77
CA MET A 1 16.87 13.07 4.38
C MET A 1 17.23 13.15 2.91
N THR A 2 18.30 12.51 2.47
CA THR A 2 18.55 12.33 1.03
C THR A 2 17.68 11.19 0.50
N ILE A 3 17.58 11.04 -0.83
CA ILE A 3 16.85 9.92 -1.43
C ILE A 3 17.50 8.58 -1.05
N GLU A 4 18.82 8.51 -1.00
CA GLU A 4 19.58 7.31 -0.64
C GLU A 4 19.26 6.87 0.78
N GLN A 5 19.19 7.80 1.75
CA GLN A 5 18.80 7.49 3.13
C GLN A 5 17.38 6.92 3.21
N ARG A 6 16.44 7.48 2.43
CA ARG A 6 15.07 6.99 2.39
C ARG A 6 15.00 5.59 1.78
N VAL A 7 15.72 5.34 0.67
CA VAL A 7 15.82 4.01 0.05
C VAL A 7 16.41 3.01 1.03
N GLU A 8 17.54 3.31 1.67
CA GLU A 8 18.20 2.43 2.64
C GLU A 8 17.26 2.06 3.79
N ALA A 9 16.51 3.03 4.32
CA ALA A 9 15.54 2.77 5.39
C ALA A 9 14.40 1.85 4.94
N PHE A 10 13.88 2.04 3.72
CA PHE A 10 12.87 1.15 3.15
C PHE A 10 13.42 -0.25 2.85
N VAL A 11 14.67 -0.37 2.41
CA VAL A 11 15.35 -1.68 2.25
C VAL A 11 15.46 -2.41 3.59
N LYS A 12 15.89 -1.71 4.64
CA LYS A 12 15.94 -2.27 6.01
C LYS A 12 14.54 -2.69 6.50
N LEU A 13 13.50 -1.93 6.16
CA LEU A 13 12.12 -2.31 6.47
C LEU A 13 11.70 -3.59 5.73
N GLY A 14 12.05 -3.71 4.44
CA GLY A 14 11.82 -4.93 3.66
C GLY A 14 12.49 -6.15 4.27
N ASN A 15 13.77 -6.02 4.65
CA ASN A 15 14.52 -7.08 5.33
C ASN A 15 13.89 -7.47 6.67
N TYR A 16 13.44 -6.49 7.46
CA TYR A 16 12.74 -6.75 8.71
C TYR A 16 11.46 -7.56 8.48
N ILE A 17 10.65 -7.18 7.48
CA ILE A 17 9.43 -7.91 7.12
C ILE A 17 9.76 -9.35 6.74
N GLN A 18 10.72 -9.56 5.84
CA GLN A 18 11.13 -10.90 5.42
C GLN A 18 11.60 -11.74 6.60
N SER A 19 12.48 -11.20 7.46
CA SER A 19 12.95 -11.92 8.65
C SER A 19 11.82 -12.26 9.63
N SER A 20 10.81 -11.39 9.73
CA SER A 20 9.67 -11.60 10.63
C SER A 20 8.74 -12.70 10.11
N ILE A 21 8.59 -12.80 8.78
CA ILE A 21 7.87 -13.89 8.11
C ILE A 21 8.60 -15.21 8.34
N ASP A 22 9.91 -15.26 8.06
CA ASP A 22 10.71 -16.48 8.14
C ASP A 22 10.81 -17.01 9.57
N ALA A 23 11.04 -16.11 10.54
CA ALA A 23 11.18 -16.46 11.95
C ALA A 23 9.84 -16.61 12.69
N GLN A 24 8.71 -16.22 12.08
CA GLN A 24 7.38 -16.22 12.70
C GLN A 24 7.38 -15.58 14.09
N THR A 25 7.94 -14.37 14.20
CA THR A 25 8.11 -13.70 15.50
C THR A 25 6.75 -13.49 16.19
N GLU A 26 6.72 -13.58 17.51
CA GLU A 26 5.48 -13.44 18.28
C GLU A 26 4.79 -12.09 18.03
N GLU A 27 5.56 -11.01 17.90
CA GLU A 27 5.05 -9.66 17.57
C GLU A 27 4.32 -9.67 16.22
N PHE A 28 4.90 -10.32 15.20
CA PHE A 28 4.37 -10.35 13.85
C PHE A 28 3.14 -11.27 13.72
N GLU A 29 3.18 -12.46 14.31
CA GLU A 29 2.01 -13.37 14.34
C GLU A 29 0.85 -12.74 15.13
N SER A 30 1.13 -12.07 16.25
CA SER A 30 0.12 -11.35 17.03
C SER A 30 -0.53 -10.23 16.22
N LEU A 31 0.25 -9.49 15.42
CA LEU A 31 -0.28 -8.46 14.51
C LEU A 31 -1.22 -9.07 13.47
N ILE A 32 -0.85 -10.20 12.86
CA ILE A 32 -1.66 -10.87 11.85
C ILE A 32 -2.99 -11.37 12.45
N ILE A 33 -2.94 -11.98 13.63
CA ILE A 33 -4.15 -12.42 14.33
C ILE A 33 -5.03 -11.23 14.71
N LYS A 34 -4.43 -10.15 15.23
CA LYS A 34 -5.15 -8.91 15.55
C LYS A 34 -5.85 -8.34 14.32
N ALA A 35 -5.17 -8.31 13.17
CA ALA A 35 -5.75 -7.84 11.91
C ALA A 35 -6.93 -8.71 11.46
N LYS A 36 -6.82 -10.04 11.58
CA LYS A 36 -7.92 -10.98 11.29
C LYS A 36 -9.12 -10.79 12.20
N VAL A 37 -8.89 -10.62 13.52
CA VAL A 37 -9.98 -10.41 14.49
C VAL A 37 -10.73 -9.13 14.18
N HIS A 38 -9.99 -8.08 13.80
CA HIS A 38 -10.57 -6.78 13.43
C HIS A 38 -11.32 -6.83 12.10
N ASN A 39 -10.74 -7.48 11.09
CA ASN A 39 -11.33 -7.66 9.78
C ASN A 39 -11.21 -9.14 9.34
N PRO A 40 -12.29 -9.93 9.39
CA PRO A 40 -12.26 -11.35 9.05
C PRO A 40 -11.78 -11.68 7.63
N TRP A 41 -11.83 -10.70 6.70
CA TRP A 41 -11.30 -10.85 5.35
C TRP A 41 -9.76 -10.87 5.31
N PHE A 42 -9.11 -10.35 6.36
CA PHE A 42 -7.64 -10.34 6.51
C PHE A 42 -7.16 -11.69 7.04
N TYR A 43 -7.51 -12.74 6.29
CA TYR A 43 -7.13 -14.10 6.65
C TYR A 43 -5.59 -14.21 6.72
N PRO A 44 -5.02 -14.96 7.69
CA PRO A 44 -3.58 -14.93 7.93
C PRO A 44 -2.72 -15.15 6.70
N ARG A 45 -3.11 -16.08 5.82
CA ARG A 45 -2.40 -16.33 4.55
C ARG A 45 -2.33 -15.11 3.64
N PHE A 46 -3.42 -14.33 3.56
CA PHE A 46 -3.52 -13.14 2.71
C PHE A 46 -2.78 -11.95 3.32
N THR A 47 -2.84 -11.80 4.63
CA THR A 47 -2.04 -10.79 5.34
C THR A 47 -0.53 -11.08 5.19
N LYS A 48 -0.12 -12.35 5.36
CA LYS A 48 1.27 -12.79 5.11
C LYS A 48 1.69 -12.56 3.66
N TYR A 49 0.83 -12.91 2.70
CA TYR A 49 1.07 -12.67 1.28
C TYR A 49 1.27 -11.17 0.97
N ALA A 50 0.45 -10.29 1.57
CA ALA A 50 0.61 -8.84 1.39
C ALA A 50 1.96 -8.34 1.95
N PHE A 51 2.37 -8.82 3.13
CA PHE A 51 3.70 -8.51 3.69
C PHE A 51 4.83 -9.04 2.81
N GLN A 52 4.72 -10.27 2.32
CA GLN A 52 5.70 -10.87 1.41
C GLN A 52 5.84 -10.04 0.13
N SER A 53 4.71 -9.65 -0.49
CA SER A 53 4.70 -8.79 -1.68
C SER A 53 5.36 -7.43 -1.42
N ILE A 54 5.18 -6.88 -0.21
CA ILE A 54 5.85 -5.64 0.20
C ILE A 54 7.35 -5.87 0.38
N ALA A 55 7.79 -6.94 1.03
CA ALA A 55 9.20 -7.24 1.21
C ALA A 55 9.94 -7.34 -0.15
N GLU A 56 9.33 -7.99 -1.13
CA GLU A 56 9.85 -8.11 -2.50
C GLU A 56 9.91 -6.76 -3.25
N LEU A 57 8.95 -5.87 -2.99
CA LEU A 57 8.95 -4.50 -3.51
C LEU A 57 10.09 -3.67 -2.89
N LEU A 58 10.43 -3.91 -1.63
CA LEU A 58 11.37 -3.10 -0.87
C LEU A 58 12.83 -3.56 -0.99
N THR A 59 13.18 -4.39 -1.98
CA THR A 59 14.59 -4.70 -2.22
C THR A 59 15.35 -3.50 -2.79
N GLU A 60 16.66 -3.43 -2.55
CA GLU A 60 17.52 -2.36 -3.09
C GLU A 60 17.41 -2.28 -4.62
N LYS A 61 17.41 -3.44 -5.28
CA LYS A 61 17.23 -3.54 -6.73
C LYS A 61 15.89 -2.96 -7.16
N SER A 62 14.79 -3.46 -6.58
CA SER A 62 13.42 -3.02 -6.93
C SER A 62 13.25 -1.51 -6.77
N LEU A 63 13.72 -0.95 -5.65
CA LEU A 63 13.60 0.48 -5.37
C LEU A 63 14.49 1.34 -6.27
N THR A 64 15.74 0.91 -6.50
CA THR A 64 16.69 1.66 -7.34
C THR A 64 16.22 1.70 -8.81
N GLU A 65 15.74 0.57 -9.33
CA GLU A 65 15.16 0.50 -10.68
C GLU A 65 13.91 1.37 -10.80
N TRP A 66 13.05 1.37 -9.77
CA TRP A 66 11.83 2.19 -9.77
C TRP A 66 12.13 3.69 -9.75
N ILE A 67 13.02 4.17 -8.87
CA ILE A 67 13.31 5.61 -8.75
C ILE A 67 14.09 6.15 -9.95
N ALA A 68 14.92 5.32 -10.60
CA ALA A 68 15.71 5.71 -11.76
C ALA A 68 14.85 6.10 -12.98
N ALA A 69 13.56 5.72 -12.99
CA ALA A 69 12.60 6.13 -14.02
C ALA A 69 12.16 7.60 -13.92
N TYR A 70 12.58 8.33 -12.87
CA TYR A 70 12.13 9.70 -12.59
C TYR A 70 13.31 10.68 -12.45
N PRO A 71 13.09 11.99 -12.73
CA PRO A 71 14.12 13.01 -12.50
C PRO A 71 14.48 13.15 -11.02
N ASN A 72 15.78 13.36 -10.73
CA ASN A 72 16.27 13.53 -9.35
C ASN A 72 15.59 14.67 -8.57
N SER A 73 15.14 15.73 -9.27
CA SER A 73 14.42 16.86 -8.65
C SER A 73 13.08 16.46 -8.01
N PHE A 74 12.53 15.29 -8.34
CA PHE A 74 11.27 14.81 -7.73
C PHE A 74 11.46 14.27 -6.31
N PHE A 75 12.72 14.07 -5.88
CA PHE A 75 13.08 13.49 -4.60
C PHE A 75 13.68 14.52 -3.62
N GLU A 76 13.56 15.81 -3.93
CA GLU A 76 13.93 16.88 -3.00
C GLU A 76 13.02 16.86 -1.76
N GLU A 77 13.62 17.22 -0.61
CA GLU A 77 12.87 17.34 0.63
C GLU A 77 11.81 18.43 0.54
N SER A 78 10.60 18.11 0.98
CA SER A 78 9.48 19.03 0.92
C SER A 78 8.62 18.99 2.18
N SER A 79 8.04 20.14 2.53
CA SER A 79 7.02 20.27 3.56
C SER A 79 5.60 20.02 3.02
N THR A 80 5.44 19.75 1.72
CA THR A 80 4.16 19.43 1.10
C THR A 80 3.52 18.23 1.80
N LYS A 81 2.32 18.45 2.31
CA LYS A 81 1.49 17.44 2.97
C LYS A 81 0.58 16.78 1.95
N VAL A 82 0.79 15.49 1.74
CA VAL A 82 -0.07 14.67 0.88
C VAL A 82 -1.07 13.94 1.76
N GLY A 83 -2.33 14.33 1.65
CA GLY A 83 -3.43 13.64 2.28
C GLY A 83 -3.70 12.30 1.57
N VAL A 84 -3.72 11.20 2.29
CA VAL A 84 -3.96 9.86 1.71
C VAL A 84 -5.17 9.22 2.38
N ILE A 85 -6.23 8.99 1.61
CA ILE A 85 -7.42 8.25 2.07
C ILE A 85 -7.31 6.82 1.55
N MET A 86 -7.16 5.89 2.49
CA MET A 86 -6.90 4.48 2.18
C MET A 86 -8.19 3.65 2.21
N ALA A 87 -8.29 2.71 1.27
CA ALA A 87 -9.25 1.63 1.36
C ALA A 87 -8.73 0.53 2.31
N GLY A 88 -9.62 -0.34 2.77
CA GLY A 88 -9.28 -1.48 3.65
C GLY A 88 -10.00 -2.76 3.26
N ASN A 89 -10.26 -2.93 1.96
CA ASN A 89 -10.89 -4.13 1.40
C ASN A 89 -9.92 -5.33 1.34
N ILE A 90 -8.62 -5.08 1.21
CA ILE A 90 -7.55 -6.09 1.31
C ILE A 90 -6.45 -5.53 2.24
N PRO A 91 -5.56 -6.38 2.80
CA PRO A 91 -4.49 -5.92 3.67
C PRO A 91 -3.55 -4.93 2.96
N MET A 92 -3.19 -3.82 3.61
CA MET A 92 -2.10 -2.93 3.20
C MET A 92 -2.26 -2.26 1.82
N VAL A 93 -3.49 -2.08 1.32
CA VAL A 93 -3.76 -1.42 0.01
C VAL A 93 -3.04 -0.08 -0.14
N GLY A 94 -2.98 0.70 0.93
CA GLY A 94 -2.39 2.04 0.92
C GLY A 94 -0.86 2.07 1.01
N PHE A 95 -0.18 0.92 1.14
CA PHE A 95 1.27 0.89 1.37
C PHE A 95 2.05 1.58 0.25
N HIS A 96 1.69 1.35 -1.01
CA HIS A 96 2.41 1.97 -2.13
C HIS A 96 2.27 3.49 -2.14
N ASP A 97 1.13 4.02 -1.69
CA ASP A 97 0.94 5.47 -1.56
C ASP A 97 1.79 6.05 -0.42
N PHE A 98 1.84 5.33 0.70
CA PHE A 98 2.70 5.64 1.83
C PHE A 98 4.19 5.67 1.39
N LEU A 99 4.64 4.62 0.71
CA LEU A 99 6.00 4.53 0.14
C LEU A 99 6.27 5.69 -0.82
N SER A 100 5.40 5.93 -1.79
CA SER A 100 5.58 6.95 -2.83
C SER A 100 5.66 8.36 -2.25
N VAL A 101 4.79 8.70 -1.28
CA VAL A 101 4.82 10.01 -0.63
C VAL A 101 6.17 10.21 0.09
N LEU A 102 6.57 9.24 0.90
CA LEU A 102 7.79 9.33 1.70
C LEU A 102 9.06 9.32 0.84
N ILE A 103 9.17 8.42 -0.14
CA ILE A 103 10.31 8.36 -1.06
C ILE A 103 10.49 9.69 -1.81
N SER A 104 9.39 10.36 -2.16
CA SER A 104 9.42 11.69 -2.81
C SER A 104 9.75 12.87 -1.87
N GLY A 105 10.15 12.60 -0.63
CA GLY A 105 10.57 13.62 0.34
C GLY A 105 9.42 14.41 1.00
N LYS A 106 8.17 14.03 0.75
CA LYS A 106 6.96 14.74 1.21
C LYS A 106 6.46 14.21 2.55
N VAL A 107 5.50 14.92 3.14
CA VAL A 107 4.84 14.53 4.40
C VAL A 107 3.60 13.70 4.08
N PHE A 108 3.55 12.47 4.59
CA PHE A 108 2.39 11.60 4.53
C PHE A 108 1.38 11.96 5.63
N LYS A 109 0.14 12.26 5.22
CA LYS A 109 -0.98 12.48 6.13
C LYS A 109 -2.11 11.49 5.83
N GLY A 110 -2.11 10.36 6.53
CA GLY A 110 -2.97 9.22 6.22
C GLY A 110 -4.25 9.15 7.03
N LYS A 111 -5.40 9.07 6.35
CA LYS A 111 -6.66 8.59 6.93
C LYS A 111 -6.81 7.11 6.59
N LEU A 112 -6.65 6.26 7.61
CA LEU A 112 -6.79 4.81 7.46
C LEU A 112 -8.25 4.40 7.27
N SER A 113 -8.45 3.26 6.61
CA SER A 113 -9.74 2.58 6.68
C SER A 113 -9.94 2.05 8.09
N SER A 114 -11.15 2.15 8.63
CA SER A 114 -11.48 1.48 9.89
C SER A 114 -11.44 -0.05 9.77
N GLN A 115 -11.27 -0.59 8.57
CA GLN A 115 -11.09 -2.02 8.30
C GLN A 115 -9.61 -2.44 8.24
N ASP A 116 -8.67 -1.47 8.23
CA ASP A 116 -7.23 -1.69 8.20
C ASP A 116 -6.49 -0.58 8.96
N GLU A 117 -6.57 -0.65 10.29
CA GLU A 117 -6.05 0.39 11.19
C GLU A 117 -4.80 -0.06 11.98
N HIS A 118 -4.30 -1.26 11.74
CA HIS A 118 -3.20 -1.84 12.53
C HIS A 118 -1.94 -2.13 11.72
N LEU A 119 -2.07 -2.59 10.47
CA LEU A 119 -0.93 -3.10 9.71
C LEU A 119 0.02 -1.97 9.28
N LEU A 120 -0.50 -0.89 8.70
CA LEU A 120 0.35 0.21 8.25
C LEU A 120 0.97 1.00 9.41
N PRO A 121 0.25 1.32 10.51
CA PRO A 121 0.87 1.93 11.70
C PRO A 121 2.01 1.10 12.29
N PHE A 122 1.89 -0.23 12.27
CA PHE A 122 2.96 -1.11 12.71
C PHE A 122 4.23 -0.93 11.86
N LEU A 123 4.12 -0.97 10.52
CA LEU A 123 5.27 -0.74 9.65
C LEU A 123 5.82 0.68 9.76
N ALA A 124 4.96 1.69 9.91
CA ALA A 124 5.40 3.06 10.12
C ALA A 124 6.22 3.21 11.40
N LYS A 125 5.82 2.55 12.49
CA LYS A 125 6.60 2.51 13.74
C LYS A 125 7.97 1.87 13.50
N LYS A 126 8.03 0.73 12.82
CA LYS A 126 9.32 0.06 12.48
C LYS A 126 10.20 0.92 11.57
N LEU A 127 9.61 1.62 10.59
CA LEU A 127 10.34 2.54 9.74
C LEU A 127 10.94 3.71 10.54
N ILE A 128 10.20 4.26 11.51
CA ILE A 128 10.69 5.31 12.40
C ILE A 128 11.79 4.77 13.34
N GLU A 129 11.68 3.53 13.82
CA GLU A 129 12.75 2.88 14.59
C GLU A 129 14.04 2.72 13.77
N ILE A 130 13.92 2.45 12.47
CA ILE A 130 15.03 2.31 11.52
C ILE A 130 15.66 3.67 11.16
N GLU A 131 14.82 4.67 10.88
CA GLU A 131 15.24 6.03 10.50
C GLU A 131 14.33 7.07 11.20
N PRO A 132 14.75 7.60 12.36
CA PRO A 132 13.95 8.50 13.18
C PRO A 132 13.48 9.77 12.48
N ALA A 133 14.16 10.23 11.42
CA ALA A 133 13.74 11.42 10.68
C ALA A 133 12.35 11.27 10.03
N PHE A 134 11.86 10.04 9.79
CA PHE A 134 10.50 9.80 9.31
C PHE A 134 9.41 10.18 10.32
N GLN A 135 9.72 10.32 11.61
CA GLN A 135 8.74 10.72 12.63
C GLN A 135 8.06 12.06 12.29
N SER A 136 8.81 12.98 11.67
CA SER A 136 8.29 14.27 11.22
C SER A 136 7.55 14.23 9.87
N LYS A 137 7.61 13.09 9.17
CA LYS A 137 7.07 12.88 7.82
C LYS A 137 5.81 12.03 7.80
N ILE A 138 5.41 11.43 8.93
CA ILE A 138 4.27 10.52 9.00
C ILE A 138 3.27 11.04 10.02
N GLU A 139 2.06 11.34 9.56
CA GLU A 139 0.93 11.72 10.39
C GLU A 139 -0.26 10.82 10.06
N PHE A 140 -0.80 10.10 11.05
CA PHE A 140 -2.08 9.40 10.92
C PHE A 140 -3.19 10.24 11.52
N VAL A 141 -4.29 10.43 10.78
CA VAL A 141 -5.45 11.20 11.24
C VAL A 141 -6.65 10.27 11.53
N PRO A 142 -7.32 10.43 12.68
CA PRO A 142 -8.38 9.50 13.10
C PRO A 142 -9.69 9.66 12.32
N HIS A 143 -9.99 10.87 11.82
CA HIS A 143 -11.33 11.17 11.29
C HIS A 143 -11.30 11.92 9.96
N LEU A 144 -11.03 13.22 9.99
CA LEU A 144 -11.16 14.08 8.83
C LEU A 144 -9.80 14.56 8.37
N LEU A 145 -9.54 14.36 7.08
CA LEU A 145 -8.35 14.87 6.42
C LEU A 145 -8.51 16.39 6.22
N LYS A 146 -7.64 17.15 6.88
CA LYS A 146 -7.53 18.61 6.76
C LYS A 146 -6.06 19.00 6.65
N ASP A 147 -5.80 20.24 6.26
CA ASP A 147 -4.46 20.84 6.23
C ASP A 147 -3.46 20.01 5.39
N PHE A 148 -3.84 19.72 4.15
CA PHE A 148 -3.04 19.07 3.13
C PHE A 148 -2.97 19.94 1.86
N ASP A 149 -1.93 19.74 1.08
CA ASP A 149 -1.64 20.51 -0.14
C ASP A 149 -2.06 19.73 -1.41
N ALA A 150 -2.00 18.40 -1.35
CA ALA A 150 -2.43 17.48 -2.41
C ALA A 150 -3.08 16.25 -1.79
N VAL A 151 -3.88 15.51 -2.57
CA VAL A 151 -4.64 14.37 -2.04
C VAL A 151 -4.66 13.16 -2.95
N ILE A 152 -4.48 12.01 -2.35
CA ILE A 152 -4.63 10.70 -2.94
C ILE A 152 -5.83 10.04 -2.27
N ALA A 153 -6.90 9.81 -3.00
CA ALA A 153 -8.12 9.22 -2.44
C ALA A 153 -8.48 7.94 -3.18
N THR A 154 -8.45 6.81 -2.48
CA THR A 154 -8.86 5.50 -3.00
C THR A 154 -10.13 5.05 -2.30
N GLY A 155 -11.14 4.65 -3.06
CA GLY A 155 -12.38 4.15 -2.48
C GLY A 155 -13.35 3.53 -3.48
N SER A 156 -14.55 3.24 -3.00
CA SER A 156 -15.64 2.71 -3.84
C SER A 156 -16.11 3.74 -4.88
N ASN A 157 -16.87 3.28 -5.88
CA ASN A 157 -17.51 4.19 -6.84
C ASN A 157 -18.44 5.21 -6.16
N ASN A 158 -19.10 4.81 -5.06
CA ASN A 158 -19.94 5.71 -4.28
C ASN A 158 -19.09 6.78 -3.58
N SER A 159 -18.01 6.38 -2.91
CA SER A 159 -17.08 7.29 -2.23
C SER A 159 -16.38 8.26 -3.20
N ALA A 160 -16.06 7.80 -4.42
CA ALA A 160 -15.37 8.60 -5.42
C ALA A 160 -16.13 9.88 -5.79
N ARG A 161 -17.46 9.83 -5.91
CA ARG A 161 -18.28 11.04 -6.20
C ARG A 161 -18.15 12.09 -5.10
N TYR A 162 -18.09 11.66 -3.84
CA TYR A 162 -17.84 12.56 -2.71
C TYR A 162 -16.40 13.07 -2.74
N PHE A 163 -15.43 12.22 -3.07
CA PHE A 163 -14.04 12.65 -3.21
C PHE A 163 -13.88 13.72 -4.29
N ASP A 164 -14.51 13.56 -5.46
CA ASP A 164 -14.47 14.59 -6.51
C ASP A 164 -15.02 15.92 -6.01
N TYR A 165 -16.15 15.90 -5.29
CA TYR A 165 -16.76 17.10 -4.73
C TYR A 165 -15.89 17.79 -3.66
N TYR A 166 -15.36 17.02 -2.69
CA TYR A 166 -14.59 17.58 -1.58
C TYR A 166 -13.15 17.94 -1.97
N PHE A 167 -12.55 17.17 -2.86
CA PHE A 167 -11.12 17.20 -3.16
C PHE A 167 -10.78 17.72 -4.56
N GLY A 168 -11.76 17.87 -5.45
CA GLY A 168 -11.52 18.30 -6.83
C GLY A 168 -10.83 19.66 -6.98
N LYS A 169 -10.88 20.51 -5.94
CA LYS A 169 -10.20 21.81 -5.88
C LYS A 169 -8.70 21.73 -5.56
N TYR A 170 -8.20 20.58 -5.11
CA TYR A 170 -6.78 20.36 -4.82
C TYR A 170 -6.13 19.57 -5.95
N PRO A 171 -4.81 19.63 -6.13
CA PRO A 171 -4.09 18.61 -6.91
C PRO A 171 -4.40 17.21 -6.35
N HIS A 172 -4.94 16.31 -7.17
CA HIS A 172 -5.50 15.07 -6.67
C HIS A 172 -5.25 13.85 -7.58
N ILE A 173 -5.19 12.68 -6.94
CA ILE A 173 -5.32 11.36 -7.56
C ILE A 173 -6.54 10.69 -6.93
N ILE A 174 -7.65 10.60 -7.67
CA ILE A 174 -8.86 9.91 -7.21
C ILE A 174 -8.95 8.56 -7.92
N ARG A 175 -8.71 7.48 -7.16
CA ARG A 175 -8.80 6.10 -7.63
C ARG A 175 -10.17 5.52 -7.30
N ARG A 176 -10.89 5.12 -8.35
CA ARG A 176 -12.19 4.45 -8.27
C ARG A 176 -12.02 2.94 -8.48
N ASN A 177 -13.05 2.19 -8.15
CA ASN A 177 -13.09 0.76 -8.43
C ASN A 177 -13.02 0.51 -9.96
N ARG A 178 -12.35 -0.57 -10.35
CA ARG A 178 -12.21 -1.07 -11.72
C ARG A 178 -12.60 -2.54 -11.74
N ASN A 179 -13.09 -3.00 -12.89
CA ASN A 179 -13.33 -4.41 -13.14
C ASN A 179 -12.24 -4.92 -14.08
N SER A 180 -11.52 -5.96 -13.66
CA SER A 180 -10.57 -6.65 -14.51
C SER A 180 -11.28 -7.78 -15.26
N VAL A 181 -10.87 -8.00 -16.51
CA VAL A 181 -11.35 -9.10 -17.33
C VAL A 181 -10.17 -9.92 -17.82
N ALA A 182 -10.35 -11.23 -17.93
CA ALA A 182 -9.41 -12.14 -18.60
C ALA A 182 -9.99 -12.57 -19.95
N ILE A 183 -9.13 -12.69 -20.96
CA ILE A 183 -9.48 -13.16 -22.29
C ILE A 183 -8.66 -14.42 -22.55
N LEU A 184 -9.34 -15.55 -22.72
CA LEU A 184 -8.73 -16.83 -23.06
C LEU A 184 -8.85 -17.03 -24.56
N THR A 185 -7.72 -17.32 -25.20
CA THR A 185 -7.60 -17.57 -26.63
C THR A 185 -7.66 -19.06 -26.97
N GLY A 186 -7.59 -19.93 -25.95
CA GLY A 186 -7.49 -21.38 -26.08
C GLY A 186 -6.06 -21.89 -26.24
N ASN A 187 -5.06 -21.01 -26.15
CA ASN A 187 -3.63 -21.36 -26.25
C ASN A 187 -2.91 -21.26 -24.89
N GLU A 188 -3.64 -20.98 -23.81
CA GLU A 188 -3.07 -20.85 -22.47
C GLU A 188 -2.55 -22.20 -21.99
N THR A 189 -1.39 -22.16 -21.33
CA THR A 189 -0.79 -23.31 -20.66
C THR A 189 -1.47 -23.55 -19.31
N ASP A 190 -1.34 -24.76 -18.77
CA ASP A 190 -1.87 -25.11 -17.43
C ASP A 190 -1.34 -24.15 -16.35
N SER A 191 -0.07 -23.74 -16.44
CA SER A 191 0.53 -22.78 -15.49
C SER A 191 -0.08 -21.38 -15.59
N GLU A 192 -0.44 -20.93 -16.79
CA GLU A 192 -1.14 -19.65 -16.97
C GLU A 192 -2.56 -19.70 -16.39
N LEU A 193 -3.25 -20.83 -16.55
CA LEU A 193 -4.58 -21.06 -15.96
C LEU A 193 -4.53 -21.16 -14.43
N GLU A 194 -3.49 -21.77 -13.86
CA GLU A 194 -3.28 -21.78 -12.41
C GLU A 194 -3.06 -20.36 -11.86
N ARG A 195 -2.24 -19.55 -12.54
CA ARG A 195 -2.03 -18.14 -12.15
C ARG A 195 -3.28 -17.29 -12.28
N LEU A 196 -4.14 -17.58 -13.27
CA LEU A 196 -5.43 -16.92 -13.39
C LEU A 196 -6.33 -17.20 -12.17
N ALA A 197 -6.19 -18.36 -11.51
CA ALA A 197 -6.92 -18.64 -10.28
C ALA A 197 -6.54 -17.63 -9.18
N ASP A 198 -5.27 -17.24 -9.05
CA ASP A 198 -4.86 -16.19 -8.12
C ASP A 198 -5.43 -14.83 -8.52
N ASP A 199 -5.41 -14.48 -9.80
CA ASP A 199 -5.99 -13.23 -10.31
C ASP A 199 -7.49 -13.09 -10.00
N VAL A 200 -8.20 -14.22 -9.88
CA VAL A 200 -9.62 -14.27 -9.49
C VAL A 200 -9.81 -14.31 -7.97
N TYR A 201 -9.09 -15.20 -7.27
CA TYR A 201 -9.44 -15.61 -5.90
C TYR A 201 -8.51 -15.09 -4.80
N LEU A 202 -7.36 -14.51 -5.13
CA LEU A 202 -6.52 -13.88 -4.14
C LEU A 202 -7.32 -12.79 -3.40
N TYR A 203 -7.20 -12.76 -2.08
CA TYR A 203 -8.03 -11.93 -1.19
C TYR A 203 -9.54 -12.14 -1.34
N PHE A 204 -9.97 -13.37 -1.67
CA PHE A 204 -11.37 -13.71 -1.94
C PHE A 204 -11.99 -12.90 -3.10
N GLY A 205 -11.17 -12.39 -4.02
CA GLY A 205 -11.64 -11.54 -5.13
C GLY A 205 -12.04 -10.13 -4.71
N LEU A 206 -11.70 -9.71 -3.48
CA LEU A 206 -12.03 -8.36 -2.97
C LEU A 206 -11.08 -7.27 -3.49
N GLY A 207 -10.06 -7.62 -4.27
CA GLY A 207 -9.12 -6.67 -4.86
C GLY A 207 -9.78 -5.83 -5.98
N CYS A 208 -9.43 -4.55 -6.08
CA CYS A 208 -9.91 -3.69 -7.18
C CYS A 208 -9.34 -4.05 -8.56
N ARG A 209 -8.45 -5.05 -8.62
CA ARG A 209 -7.86 -5.61 -9.82
C ARG A 209 -8.19 -7.08 -10.01
N SER A 210 -8.98 -7.69 -9.11
CA SER A 210 -9.38 -9.09 -9.24
C SER A 210 -10.20 -9.27 -10.52
N VAL A 211 -9.93 -10.36 -11.25
CA VAL A 211 -10.66 -10.71 -12.47
C VAL A 211 -12.09 -11.10 -12.11
N SER A 212 -13.06 -10.35 -12.63
CA SER A 212 -14.49 -10.57 -12.36
C SER A 212 -15.28 -11.08 -13.57
N LYS A 213 -14.62 -11.16 -14.74
CA LYS A 213 -15.21 -11.71 -15.96
C LYS A 213 -14.15 -12.38 -16.82
N ILE A 214 -14.49 -13.55 -17.36
CA ILE A 214 -13.65 -14.30 -18.30
C ILE A 214 -14.39 -14.34 -19.64
N PHE A 215 -13.68 -14.03 -20.72
CA PHE A 215 -14.12 -14.26 -22.09
C PHE A 215 -13.35 -15.44 -22.67
N VAL A 216 -14.05 -16.30 -23.39
CA VAL A 216 -13.53 -17.50 -24.06
C VAL A 216 -13.98 -17.46 -25.51
#